data_AF-A0A7J6SLX7-F1
#
_entry.id   AF-A0A7J6SLX7-F1
#
_cell.length_a   1.000
_cell.length_b   1.000
_cell.length_c   1.000
_cell.angle_alpha   90.00
_cell.angle_beta   90.00
_cell.angle_gamma   90.00
#
_symmetry.space_group_name_H-M   'P 1'
#
loop_
_entity.id
_entity.type
_entity.pdbx_description
1 polymer ?
#
loop_
_entity_poly.entity_id
_entity_poly.type
_entity_poly.pdbx_seq_one_letter_code
_entity_poly.pdbx_strand_id
1 'polypeptide(L)'
;GEKNVLIYDLGGGTFDVSLLTIEDGIFEVKATAGDTHLGGEDFDNRILDFCMQDFKRKNRGHSIEGNQRAMRRLRTQCERAKRTLSSSTQATIEIDSLYEGIDYSCTLSRARFEELNMDYFRNTMGPVEKVLKDSGIDKKSVNEVVLVGGSTRIPKVQSMIKEFFNGKEPAKSINPDEAVAYGAA
;
A
#
# COMPACT_ATOMS: atom_id res chain seq x y z
N GLY A 1 -27.83 -14.13 -9.94
CA GLY A 1 -27.88 -12.78 -10.50
C GLY A 1 -26.48 -12.21 -10.48
N GLU A 2 -26.00 -11.76 -11.65
CA GLU A 2 -24.62 -11.33 -11.88
C GLU A 2 -24.16 -10.22 -10.90
N LYS A 3 -22.96 -10.39 -10.35
CA LYS A 3 -22.28 -9.38 -9.51
C LYS A 3 -20.91 -9.06 -10.06
N ASN A 4 -20.64 -7.77 -10.24
CA ASN A 4 -19.33 -7.24 -10.59
C ASN A 4 -18.52 -6.98 -9.32
N VAL A 5 -17.34 -7.59 -9.20
CA VAL A 5 -16.47 -7.47 -8.03
C VAL A 5 -15.10 -6.98 -8.48
N LEU A 6 -14.65 -5.84 -7.94
CA LEU A 6 -13.29 -5.35 -8.15
C LEU A 6 -12.40 -5.81 -6.99
N ILE A 7 -11.32 -6.52 -7.32
CA ILE A 7 -10.24 -6.87 -6.40
C ILE A 7 -9.14 -5.83 -6.56
N TYR A 8 -8.76 -5.20 -5.46
CA TYR A 8 -7.64 -4.28 -5.35
C TYR A 8 -6.60 -4.93 -4.43
N ASP A 9 -5.54 -5.50 -5.01
CA ASP A 9 -4.47 -6.18 -4.27
C ASP A 9 -3.22 -5.31 -4.23
N LEU A 10 -2.91 -4.73 -3.07
CA LEU A 10 -1.69 -3.96 -2.86
C LEU A 10 -0.81 -4.66 -1.83
N GLY A 11 0.19 -5.37 -2.36
CA GLY A 11 1.10 -6.21 -1.61
C GLY A 11 2.35 -5.48 -1.10
N GLY A 12 3.41 -6.27 -0.90
CA GLY A 12 4.73 -5.79 -0.47
C GLY A 12 5.54 -5.19 -1.62
N GLY A 13 5.50 -5.80 -2.81
CA GLY A 13 6.24 -5.34 -3.98
C GLY A 13 5.46 -5.36 -5.30
N THR A 14 4.20 -5.78 -5.26
CA THR A 14 3.31 -5.80 -6.43
C THR A 14 1.97 -5.17 -6.12
N PHE A 15 1.36 -4.64 -7.17
CA PHE A 15 0.03 -4.08 -7.16
C PHE A 15 -0.77 -4.67 -8.33
N ASP A 16 -1.90 -5.29 -8.03
CA ASP A 16 -2.77 -5.93 -9.02
C ASP A 16 -4.22 -5.51 -8.82
N VAL A 17 -4.93 -5.27 -9.92
CA VAL A 17 -6.34 -4.96 -9.94
C VAL A 17 -7.01 -5.90 -10.92
N SER A 18 -8.11 -6.54 -10.49
CA SER A 18 -8.91 -7.41 -11.34
C SER A 18 -10.38 -7.10 -11.16
N LEU A 19 -11.13 -7.10 -12.25
CA LEU A 19 -12.59 -7.04 -12.21
C LEU A 19 -13.15 -8.38 -12.66
N LEU A 20 -14.00 -8.94 -11.82
CA LEU A 20 -14.64 -10.23 -12.03
C LEU A 20 -16.14 -10.07 -12.09
N THR A 21 -16.81 -10.95 -12.83
CA THR A 21 -18.23 -11.19 -12.69
C THR A 21 -18.47 -12.52 -11.98
N ILE A 22 -19.47 -12.53 -11.11
CA ILE A 22 -19.90 -13.70 -10.36
C ILE A 22 -21.36 -13.95 -10.69
N GLU A 23 -21.64 -15.04 -11.38
CA GLU A 23 -23.00 -15.48 -11.69
C GLU A 23 -23.13 -16.98 -11.40
N ASP A 24 -24.10 -17.34 -10.55
CA ASP A 24 -24.40 -18.73 -10.17
C ASP A 24 -23.16 -19.54 -9.71
N GLY A 25 -22.24 -18.86 -9.02
CA GLY A 25 -21.00 -19.43 -8.48
C GLY A 25 -19.85 -19.51 -9.50
N ILE A 26 -20.07 -19.11 -10.75
CA ILE A 26 -19.03 -19.03 -11.79
C ILE A 26 -18.33 -17.67 -11.67
N PHE A 27 -17.00 -17.71 -11.60
CA PHE A 27 -16.15 -16.53 -11.58
C PHE A 27 -15.54 -16.33 -12.96
N GLU A 28 -15.77 -15.17 -13.56
CA GLU A 28 -15.17 -14.81 -14.86
C GLU A 28 -14.37 -13.52 -14.72
N VAL A 29 -13.08 -13.57 -15.09
CA VAL A 29 -12.21 -12.38 -15.10
C VAL A 29 -12.51 -11.56 -16.36
N LYS A 30 -12.95 -10.31 -16.19
CA LYS A 30 -13.23 -9.40 -17.30
C LYS A 30 -12.02 -8.59 -17.73
N ALA A 31 -11.23 -8.13 -16.77
CA ALA A 31 -10.00 -7.39 -17.04
C ALA A 31 -9.05 -7.44 -15.85
N THR A 32 -7.76 -7.29 -16.14
CA THR A 32 -6.70 -7.16 -15.15
C THR A 32 -5.70 -6.07 -15.56
N ALA A 33 -5.13 -5.38 -14.58
CA ALA A 33 -4.03 -4.44 -14.73
C ALA A 33 -3.27 -4.33 -13.41
N GLY A 34 -2.04 -3.83 -13.45
CA GLY A 34 -1.23 -3.72 -12.25
C GLY A 34 0.14 -3.11 -12.51
N ASP A 35 0.96 -3.10 -11.48
CA ASP A 35 2.37 -2.75 -11.49
C ASP A 35 3.13 -3.79 -10.66
N THR A 36 4.01 -4.54 -11.33
CA THR A 36 4.79 -5.62 -10.72
C THR A 36 5.97 -5.13 -9.88
N HIS A 37 6.16 -3.82 -9.76
CA HIS A 37 7.24 -3.19 -8.99
C HIS A 37 6.72 -2.05 -8.10
N LEU A 38 5.47 -2.13 -7.66
CA LEU A 38 4.86 -1.16 -6.75
C LEU A 38 4.26 -1.86 -5.54
N GLY A 39 4.69 -1.50 -4.33
CA GLY A 39 4.08 -2.02 -3.12
C GLY A 39 4.54 -1.36 -1.83
N GLY A 40 4.28 -2.05 -0.73
CA GLY A 40 4.62 -1.58 0.61
C GLY A 40 6.11 -1.26 0.83
N GLU A 41 7.02 -1.91 0.11
CA GLU A 41 8.47 -1.68 0.20
C GLU A 41 8.89 -0.32 -0.36
N ASP A 42 8.21 0.18 -1.40
CA ASP A 42 8.41 1.53 -1.93
C ASP A 42 8.04 2.59 -0.90
N PHE A 43 6.99 2.32 -0.12
CA PHE A 43 6.57 3.23 0.94
C PHE A 43 7.57 3.25 2.09
N ASP A 44 8.16 2.08 2.40
CA ASP A 44 9.24 1.97 3.38
C ASP A 44 10.50 2.71 2.89
N ASN A 45 10.82 2.64 1.59
CA ASN A 45 11.91 3.39 0.98
C ASN A 45 11.73 4.90 1.16
N ARG A 46 10.52 5.44 0.95
CA ARG A 46 10.26 6.88 1.15
C ARG A 46 10.46 7.33 2.60
N ILE A 47 10.08 6.49 3.57
CA ILE A 47 10.34 6.77 4.99
C ILE A 47 11.85 6.66 5.29
N LEU A 48 12.53 5.68 4.72
CA LEU A 48 13.97 5.49 4.86
C LEU A 48 14.76 6.70 4.36
N ASP A 49 14.48 7.17 3.14
CA ASP A 49 15.13 8.33 2.54
C ASP A 49 14.89 9.59 3.40
N PHE A 50 13.67 9.79 3.87
CA PHE A 50 13.33 10.86 4.81
C PHE A 50 14.17 10.77 6.10
N CYS A 51 14.28 9.58 6.69
CA CYS A 51 15.04 9.38 7.91
C CYS A 51 16.55 9.56 7.71
N MET A 52 17.10 9.14 6.56
CA MET A 52 18.51 9.35 6.22
C MET A 52 18.84 10.84 6.10
N GLN A 53 17.98 11.61 5.44
CA GLN A 53 18.13 13.06 5.34
C GLN A 53 18.00 13.74 6.71
N ASP A 54 17.06 13.31 7.55
CA ASP A 54 16.91 13.80 8.93
C ASP A 54 18.15 13.49 9.78
N PHE A 55 18.66 12.25 9.74
CA PHE A 55 19.88 11.85 10.42
C PHE A 55 21.07 12.71 9.99
N LYS A 56 21.28 12.88 8.69
CA LYS A 56 22.36 13.69 8.14
C LYS A 56 22.29 15.15 8.61
N ARG A 57 21.08 15.72 8.62
CA ARG A 57 20.83 17.09 9.10
C ARG A 57 21.12 17.22 10.60
N LYS A 58 20.69 16.27 11.43
CA LYS A 58 20.89 16.29 12.89
C LYS A 58 22.35 16.07 13.29
N ASN A 59 23.12 15.33 12.49
CA ASN A 59 24.45 14.85 12.85
C ASN A 59 25.55 15.47 11.99
N ARG A 60 25.52 16.79 11.75
CA ARG A 60 26.61 17.55 11.09
C ARG A 60 27.07 16.96 9.74
N GLY A 61 26.15 16.37 8.98
CA GLY A 61 26.45 15.80 7.67
C GLY A 61 26.89 14.34 7.65
N HIS A 62 26.97 13.65 8.80
CA HIS A 62 27.25 12.21 8.83
C HIS A 62 26.15 11.46 8.08
N SER A 63 26.54 10.65 7.09
CA SER A 63 25.61 9.88 6.26
C SER A 63 25.75 8.40 6.58
N ILE A 64 24.61 7.71 6.67
CA ILE A 64 24.59 6.25 6.80
C ILE A 64 24.64 5.54 5.44
N GLU A 65 24.63 6.31 4.34
CA GLU A 65 24.74 5.79 2.97
C GLU A 65 25.99 4.90 2.85
N GLY A 66 25.83 3.74 2.20
CA GLY A 66 26.89 2.74 2.08
C GLY A 66 27.04 1.82 3.30
N ASN A 67 26.53 2.18 4.49
CA ASN A 67 26.52 1.27 5.64
C ASN A 67 25.30 0.35 5.60
N GLN A 68 25.46 -0.82 4.98
CA GLN A 68 24.39 -1.81 4.79
C GLN A 68 23.73 -2.25 6.10
N ARG A 69 24.49 -2.35 7.20
CA ARG A 69 23.95 -2.72 8.51
C ARG A 69 23.04 -1.64 9.07
N ALA A 70 23.48 -0.38 9.04
CA ALA A 70 22.68 0.76 9.49
C ALA A 70 21.41 0.91 8.66
N MET A 71 21.54 0.84 7.33
CA MET A 71 20.43 0.92 6.38
C MET A 71 19.38 -0.16 6.61
N ARG A 72 19.79 -1.43 6.80
CA ARG A 72 18.86 -2.53 7.09
C ARG A 72 18.11 -2.34 8.42
N ARG A 73 18.80 -1.88 9.46
CA ARG A 73 18.19 -1.59 10.78
C ARG A 73 17.16 -0.48 10.66
N LEU A 74 17.51 0.61 9.95
CA LEU A 74 16.60 1.73 9.74
C LEU A 74 15.38 1.33 8.92
N ARG A 75 15.56 0.60 7.82
CA ARG A 75 14.46 0.04 7.00
C ARG A 75 13.48 -0.79 7.83
N THR A 76 13.98 -1.65 8.71
CA THR A 76 13.14 -2.47 9.60
C THR A 76 12.26 -1.62 10.51
N GLN A 77 12.79 -0.50 11.04
CA GLN A 77 11.98 0.42 11.85
C GLN A 77 11.03 1.26 11.01
N CYS A 78 11.40 1.62 9.77
CA CYS A 78 10.50 2.32 8.84
C CYS A 78 9.25 1.48 8.53
N GLU A 79 9.42 0.18 8.27
CA GLU A 79 8.29 -0.73 8.06
C GLU A 79 7.38 -0.82 9.30
N ARG A 80 7.98 -0.93 10.50
CA ARG A 80 7.22 -0.94 11.77
C ARG A 80 6.45 0.37 11.98
N ALA A 81 7.07 1.51 11.68
CA ALA A 81 6.43 2.80 11.75
C ALA A 81 5.27 2.90 10.75
N LYS A 82 5.45 2.49 9.50
CA LYS A 82 4.38 2.40 8.48
C LYS A 82 3.18 1.59 9.00
N ARG A 83 3.43 0.37 9.52
CA ARG A 83 2.38 -0.49 10.08
C ARG A 83 1.65 0.19 11.24
N THR A 84 2.38 0.88 12.12
CA THR A 84 1.81 1.64 13.24
C THR A 84 0.95 2.80 12.74
N LEU A 85 1.39 3.51 11.70
CA LEU A 85 0.65 4.63 11.12
C LEU A 85 -0.67 4.22 10.46
N SER A 86 -0.86 2.94 10.15
CA SER A 86 -2.16 2.44 9.67
C SER A 86 -3.26 2.48 10.75
N SER A 87 -2.91 2.47 12.04
CA SER A 87 -3.87 2.55 13.16
C SER A 87 -3.69 3.81 14.01
N SER A 88 -2.48 4.36 14.08
CA SER A 88 -2.14 5.54 14.87
C SER A 88 -1.83 6.76 13.99
N THR A 89 -1.98 7.96 14.53
CA THR A 89 -1.67 9.21 13.81
C THR A 89 -0.18 9.56 13.83
N GLN A 90 0.61 8.86 14.64
CA GLN A 90 2.04 9.09 14.86
C GLN A 90 2.75 7.75 15.12
N ALA A 91 4.04 7.69 14.78
CA ALA A 91 4.93 6.57 15.11
C ALA A 91 6.34 7.08 15.41
N THR A 92 7.01 6.49 16.39
CA THR A 92 8.40 6.80 16.73
C THR A 92 9.33 5.76 16.11
N ILE A 93 10.37 6.24 15.44
CA ILE A 93 11.47 5.44 14.89
C ILE A 93 12.67 5.70 15.79
N GLU A 94 13.12 4.67 16.50
CA GLU A 94 14.22 4.77 17.47
C GLU A 94 15.20 3.61 17.30
N ILE A 95 16.49 3.93 17.24
CA ILE A 95 17.58 2.97 17.03
C ILE A 95 18.83 3.43 17.79
N ASP A 96 19.22 2.67 18.80
CA ASP A 96 20.49 2.86 19.51
C ASP A 96 21.69 2.57 18.61
N SER A 97 22.71 3.42 18.68
CA SER A 97 23.97 3.29 17.94
C SER A 97 23.72 2.93 16.48
N LEU A 98 22.89 3.73 15.79
CA LEU A 98 22.57 3.52 14.38
C LEU A 98 23.84 3.56 13.52
N TYR A 99 24.69 4.55 13.75
CA TYR A 99 25.92 4.77 12.98
C TYR A 99 26.99 5.44 13.85
N GLU A 100 28.19 4.87 13.89
CA GLU A 100 29.35 5.41 14.65
C GLU A 100 29.05 5.75 16.12
N GLY A 101 28.20 4.94 16.77
CA GLY A 101 27.79 5.16 18.17
C GLY A 101 26.71 6.24 18.36
N ILE A 102 26.24 6.85 17.28
CA ILE A 102 25.17 7.86 17.29
C ILE A 102 23.81 7.16 17.29
N ASP A 103 23.00 7.46 18.30
CA ASP A 103 21.60 7.03 18.36
C ASP A 103 20.74 7.83 17.38
N TYR A 104 19.67 7.22 16.88
CA TYR A 104 18.71 7.90 16.02
C TYR A 104 17.30 7.81 16.60
N SER A 105 16.63 8.96 16.71
CA SER A 105 15.23 9.05 17.08
C SER A 105 14.50 10.09 16.23
N CYS A 106 13.32 9.71 15.74
CA CYS A 106 12.44 10.57 14.95
C CYS A 106 10.97 10.18 15.18
N THR A 107 10.09 11.18 15.26
CA THR A 107 8.63 10.96 15.29
C THR A 107 8.07 11.32 13.91
N LEU A 108 7.40 10.36 13.27
CA LEU A 108 6.76 10.51 11.98
C LEU A 108 5.23 10.57 12.17
N SER A 109 4.58 11.58 11.63
CA SER A 109 3.12 11.66 11.60
C SER A 109 2.53 10.93 10.38
N ARG A 110 1.28 10.47 10.49
CA ARG A 110 0.56 9.87 9.36
C ARG A 110 0.44 10.84 8.19
N ALA A 111 0.16 12.12 8.47
CA ALA A 111 0.08 13.16 7.45
C ALA A 111 1.39 13.28 6.66
N ARG A 112 2.54 13.25 7.34
CA ARG A 112 3.85 13.30 6.67
C ARG A 112 4.13 12.03 5.86
N PHE A 113 3.79 10.86 6.40
CA PHE A 113 3.87 9.60 5.64
C PHE A 113 3.03 9.63 4.36
N GLU A 114 1.80 10.13 4.44
CA GLU A 114 0.91 10.26 3.29
C GLU A 114 1.43 11.26 2.26
N GLU A 115 2.00 12.39 2.71
CA GLU A 115 2.64 13.38 1.84
C GLU A 115 3.83 12.77 1.07
N LEU A 116 4.69 12.01 1.75
CA LEU A 116 5.88 11.38 1.15
C LEU A 116 5.56 10.34 0.06
N ASN A 117 4.34 9.79 0.08
CA ASN A 117 3.91 8.67 -0.75
C ASN A 117 2.73 8.99 -1.66
N MET A 118 2.28 10.25 -1.70
CA MET A 118 1.05 10.63 -2.41
C MET A 118 1.11 10.31 -3.91
N ASP A 119 2.30 10.41 -4.51
CA ASP A 119 2.53 10.04 -5.90
C ASP A 119 2.31 8.54 -6.13
N TYR A 120 2.90 7.68 -5.29
CA TYR A 120 2.65 6.25 -5.37
C TYR A 120 1.18 5.88 -5.11
N PHE A 121 0.53 6.51 -4.13
CA PHE A 121 -0.89 6.26 -3.85
C PHE A 121 -1.80 6.69 -5.01
N ARG A 122 -1.43 7.74 -5.76
CA ARG A 122 -2.17 8.13 -6.97
C ARG A 122 -1.91 7.17 -8.12
N ASN A 123 -0.70 6.67 -8.26
CA ASN A 123 -0.35 5.72 -9.33
C ASN A 123 -1.17 4.43 -9.25
N THR A 124 -1.65 4.04 -8.07
CA THR A 124 -2.53 2.86 -7.96
C THR A 124 -3.92 3.07 -8.58
N MET A 125 -4.35 4.31 -8.85
CA MET A 125 -5.66 4.58 -9.45
C MET A 125 -5.67 4.33 -10.96
N GLY A 126 -4.52 4.45 -11.64
CA GLY A 126 -4.40 4.21 -13.07
C GLY A 126 -4.84 2.79 -13.48
N PRO A 127 -4.34 1.73 -12.82
CA PRO A 127 -4.80 0.36 -13.06
C PRO A 127 -6.29 0.15 -12.76
N VAL A 128 -6.86 0.82 -11.76
CA VAL A 128 -8.31 0.76 -11.46
C VAL A 128 -9.13 1.31 -12.62
N GLU A 129 -8.77 2.49 -13.14
CA GLU A 129 -9.42 3.10 -14.29
C GLU A 129 -9.27 2.24 -15.55
N LYS A 130 -8.07 1.67 -15.76
CA LYS A 130 -7.80 0.79 -16.90
C LYS A 130 -8.67 -0.46 -16.87
N VAL A 131 -8.84 -1.11 -15.73
CA VAL A 131 -9.67 -2.31 -15.60
C VAL A 131 -11.15 -2.01 -15.87
N LEU A 132 -11.68 -0.88 -15.40
CA LEU A 132 -13.05 -0.47 -15.72
C LEU A 132 -13.22 -0.20 -17.22
N LYS A 133 -12.24 0.46 -17.84
CA LYS A 133 -12.25 0.72 -19.28
C LYS A 133 -12.21 -0.57 -20.11
N ASP A 134 -11.27 -1.46 -19.81
CA ASP A 134 -11.02 -2.68 -20.60
C ASP A 134 -12.16 -3.70 -20.44
N SER A 135 -12.80 -3.75 -19.26
CA SER A 135 -13.99 -4.57 -19.03
C SER A 135 -15.28 -4.01 -19.63
N GLY A 136 -15.31 -2.71 -19.95
CA GLY A 136 -16.51 -2.01 -20.38
C GLY A 136 -17.56 -1.82 -19.28
N ILE A 137 -17.21 -2.08 -18.01
CA ILE A 137 -18.13 -1.98 -16.87
C ILE A 137 -18.03 -0.58 -16.25
N ASP A 138 -19.18 0.11 -16.18
CA ASP A 138 -19.25 1.41 -15.51
C ASP A 138 -18.97 1.26 -14.02
N LYS A 139 -18.31 2.27 -13.46
CA LYS A 139 -17.96 2.35 -12.03
C LYS A 139 -19.16 2.14 -11.10
N LYS A 140 -20.36 2.61 -11.48
CA LYS A 140 -21.59 2.44 -10.70
C LYS A 140 -22.09 0.99 -10.69
N SER A 141 -21.74 0.22 -11.72
CA SER A 141 -22.12 -1.18 -11.88
C SER A 141 -21.22 -2.14 -11.12
N VAL A 142 -20.06 -1.69 -10.62
CA VAL A 142 -19.26 -2.48 -9.67
C VAL A 142 -20.07 -2.65 -8.40
N ASN A 143 -20.40 -3.87 -7.99
CA ASN A 143 -21.20 -4.12 -6.80
C ASN A 143 -20.33 -4.05 -5.54
N GLU A 144 -19.17 -4.71 -5.57
CA GLU A 144 -18.27 -4.85 -4.43
C GLU A 144 -16.84 -4.44 -4.79
N VAL A 145 -16.13 -3.86 -3.83
CA VAL A 145 -14.69 -3.56 -3.94
C VAL A 145 -13.99 -4.27 -2.79
N VAL A 146 -13.10 -5.20 -3.11
CA VAL A 146 -12.42 -6.05 -2.13
C VAL A 146 -10.97 -5.61 -2.04
N LEU A 147 -10.50 -5.35 -0.82
CA LEU A 147 -9.12 -4.98 -0.56
C LEU A 147 -8.31 -6.20 -0.14
N VAL A 148 -7.26 -6.51 -0.90
CA VAL A 148 -6.33 -7.62 -0.65
C VAL A 148 -4.91 -7.06 -0.49
N GLY A 149 -4.05 -7.77 0.24
CA GLY A 149 -2.66 -7.34 0.44
C GLY A 149 -2.48 -6.39 1.64
N GLY A 150 -1.34 -6.51 2.32
CA GLY A 150 -1.10 -5.83 3.60
C GLY A 150 -1.11 -4.31 3.52
N SER A 151 -0.72 -3.74 2.36
CA SER A 151 -0.62 -2.29 2.17
C SER A 151 -1.98 -1.62 1.97
N THR A 152 -3.05 -2.37 1.71
CA THR A 152 -4.42 -1.83 1.70
C THR A 152 -4.94 -1.41 3.07
N ARG A 153 -4.20 -1.74 4.15
CA ARG A 153 -4.50 -1.27 5.51
C ARG A 153 -4.18 0.22 5.71
N ILE A 154 -3.48 0.85 4.76
CA ILE A 154 -3.16 2.28 4.82
C ILE A 154 -4.45 3.11 4.67
N PRO A 155 -4.81 3.96 5.65
CA PRO A 155 -6.06 4.73 5.61
C PRO A 155 -6.22 5.60 4.36
N LYS A 156 -5.11 6.19 3.86
CA LYS A 156 -5.14 7.01 2.65
C LYS A 156 -5.55 6.21 1.42
N VAL A 157 -5.02 5.00 1.24
CA VAL A 157 -5.38 4.09 0.14
C VAL A 157 -6.87 3.74 0.20
N GLN A 158 -7.38 3.37 1.38
CA GLN A 158 -8.80 3.08 1.57
C GLN A 158 -9.69 4.29 1.25
N SER A 159 -9.27 5.48 1.71
CA SER A 159 -10.03 6.71 1.47
C SER A 159 -10.10 7.07 -0.01
N MET A 160 -9.00 6.89 -0.76
CA MET A 160 -8.94 7.16 -2.20
C MET A 160 -9.83 6.20 -2.99
N ILE A 161 -9.83 4.91 -2.63
CA ILE A 161 -10.70 3.91 -3.26
C ILE A 161 -12.17 4.20 -2.95
N LYS A 162 -12.49 4.50 -1.70
CA LYS A 162 -13.84 4.89 -1.29
C LYS A 162 -14.31 6.14 -2.04
N GLU A 163 -13.48 7.19 -2.13
CA GLU A 163 -13.79 8.41 -2.88
C GLU A 163 -14.01 8.11 -4.36
N PHE A 164 -13.13 7.32 -4.96
CA PHE A 164 -13.24 6.91 -6.36
C PHE A 164 -14.57 6.22 -6.62
N PHE A 165 -15.01 5.29 -5.76
CA PHE A 165 -16.31 4.62 -5.86
C PHE A 165 -17.47 5.38 -5.21
N ASN A 166 -17.44 6.72 -5.21
CA ASN A 166 -18.53 7.59 -4.77
C ASN A 166 -19.00 7.33 -3.33
N GLY A 167 -18.06 7.02 -2.44
CA GLY A 167 -18.34 6.75 -1.02
C GLY A 167 -18.67 5.29 -0.69
N LYS A 168 -18.69 4.38 -1.68
CA LYS A 168 -18.87 2.94 -1.43
C LYS A 168 -17.78 2.42 -0.49
N GLU A 169 -18.20 1.80 0.60
CA GLU A 169 -17.28 1.15 1.54
C GLU A 169 -16.68 -0.10 0.90
N PRO A 170 -15.34 -0.24 0.87
CA PRO A 170 -14.73 -1.49 0.46
C PRO A 170 -15.12 -2.63 1.41
N ALA A 171 -15.38 -3.80 0.84
CA ALA A 171 -15.64 -5.02 1.58
C ALA A 171 -14.40 -5.35 2.44
N LYS A 172 -14.61 -5.42 3.76
CA LYS A 172 -13.55 -5.69 4.74
C LYS A 172 -13.15 -7.17 4.82
N SER A 173 -13.89 -8.03 4.13
CA SER A 173 -13.70 -9.48 4.18
C SER A 173 -14.29 -10.15 2.94
N ILE A 174 -13.43 -10.63 2.06
CA ILE A 174 -13.61 -11.95 1.47
C ILE A 174 -12.50 -12.79 2.07
N ASN A 175 -12.82 -13.97 2.57
CA ASN A 175 -11.80 -14.89 3.06
C ASN A 175 -10.81 -15.14 1.90
N PRO A 176 -9.51 -14.82 2.02
CA PRO A 176 -8.53 -15.05 0.95
C PRO A 176 -8.51 -16.51 0.51
N ASP A 177 -8.83 -17.43 1.42
CA ASP A 177 -8.95 -18.85 1.13
C ASP A 177 -10.14 -19.17 0.21
N GLU A 178 -11.24 -18.41 0.25
CA GLU A 178 -12.35 -18.55 -0.69
C GLU A 178 -12.04 -17.90 -2.06
N ALA A 179 -11.33 -16.77 -2.07
CA ALA A 179 -10.97 -16.08 -3.31
C ALA A 179 -9.89 -16.82 -4.12
N VAL A 180 -8.94 -17.47 -3.44
CA VAL A 180 -7.85 -18.22 -4.08
C VAL A 180 -8.26 -19.67 -4.38
N ALA A 181 -9.02 -20.34 -3.50
CA ALA A 181 -9.40 -21.74 -3.73
C ALA A 181 -10.39 -21.92 -4.90
N TYR A 182 -11.23 -20.93 -5.20
CA TYR A 182 -12.11 -20.99 -6.39
C TYR A 182 -11.38 -20.69 -7.70
N GLY A 183 -10.28 -19.93 -7.68
CA GLY A 183 -9.53 -19.58 -8.89
C GLY A 183 -8.47 -20.59 -9.32
N ALA A 184 -8.12 -21.54 -8.44
CA ALA A 184 -7.04 -22.52 -8.65
C ALA A 184 -7.53 -23.99 -8.77
N ALA A 185 -8.85 -24.22 -8.74
CA ALA A 185 -9.48 -25.54 -8.90
C ALA A 185 -9.98 -25.78 -10.33
#